data_AF-A0A954BUF7-F1
#
_entry.id   AF-A0A954BUF7-F1
#
_cell.length_a   1.000
_cell.length_b   1.000
_cell.length_c   1.000
_cell.angle_alpha   90.00
_cell.angle_beta   90.00
_cell.angle_gamma   90.00
#
_symmetry.space_group_name_H-M   'P 1'
#
loop_
_entity.id
_entity.type
_entity.pdbx_description
1 polymer ?
#
loop_
_entity_poly.entity_id
_entity_poly.type
_entity_poly.pdbx_seq_one_letter_code
_entity_poly.pdbx_strand_id
1 'polypeptide(L)' 'TPGVRDFGFWNLELHEISLYYPDWEQAREQCKFNTCTHRHEPQCGVKAAVEAGEIDNARYQRYLTILRETWNEQQKLGY' A
#
# COMPACT_ATOMS: atom_id res chain seq x y z
N THR A 1 25.42 13.37 -17.18
CA THR A 1 24.86 14.21 -16.09
C THR A 1 25.09 13.45 -14.79
N PRO A 2 25.79 14.02 -13.79
CA PRO A 2 26.13 13.30 -12.58
C PRO A 2 24.90 13.10 -11.69
N GLY A 3 24.73 11.89 -11.16
CA GLY A 3 24.07 11.63 -9.88
C GLY A 3 22.55 11.68 -9.87
N VAL A 4 21.90 10.58 -10.28
CA VAL A 4 20.60 10.23 -9.70
C VAL A 4 20.89 9.75 -8.27
N ARG A 5 20.88 10.69 -7.32
CA ARG A 5 20.82 10.38 -5.88
C ARG A 5 19.42 9.85 -5.60
N ASP A 6 19.33 8.58 -5.21
CA ASP A 6 18.41 8.08 -4.21
C ASP A 6 17.05 8.83 -4.15
N PHE A 7 16.16 8.57 -5.12
CA PHE A 7 14.77 9.01 -5.02
C PHE A 7 14.11 8.19 -3.91
N GLY A 8 14.20 8.74 -2.72
CA GLY A 8 13.83 8.14 -1.46
C GLY A 8 12.45 7.55 -1.40
N PHE A 9 12.41 6.28 -1.00
CA PHE A 9 11.33 5.73 -0.17
C PHE A 9 11.16 6.49 1.18
N TRP A 10 12.03 7.47 1.46
CA TRP A 10 12.13 8.24 2.70
C TRP A 10 10.89 9.10 3.05
N ASN A 11 10.05 9.45 2.08
CA ASN A 11 8.85 10.28 2.30
C ASN A 11 7.54 9.57 1.91
N LEU A 12 7.58 8.27 1.61
CA LEU A 12 6.37 7.55 1.23
C LEU A 12 5.65 7.07 2.49
N GLU A 13 4.46 7.60 2.74
CA GLU A 13 3.58 7.10 3.79
C GLU A 13 3.07 5.71 3.41
N LEU A 14 2.89 4.83 4.40
CA LEU A 14 2.53 3.43 4.14
C LEU A 14 1.19 3.27 3.38
N HIS A 15 0.24 4.17 3.63
CA HIS A 15 -1.04 4.16 2.93
C HIS A 15 -0.92 4.59 1.45
N GLU A 16 0.13 5.33 1.09
CA GLU A 16 0.41 5.78 -0.27
C GLU A 16 0.98 4.66 -1.15
N ILE A 17 1.47 3.56 -0.59
CA ILE A 17 1.92 2.38 -1.36
C ILE A 17 0.79 1.84 -2.24
N SER A 18 -0.46 1.96 -1.78
CA SER A 18 -1.65 1.55 -2.54
C SER A 18 -1.88 2.38 -3.81
N LEU A 19 -1.31 3.59 -3.92
CA LEU A 19 -1.41 4.45 -5.10
C LEU A 19 -0.68 3.88 -6.31
N TYR A 20 0.28 2.98 -6.11
CA TYR A 20 0.99 2.27 -7.17
C TYR A 20 0.18 1.11 -7.76
N TYR A 21 -1.06 0.90 -7.29
CA TYR A 21 -2.02 -0.08 -7.78
C TYR A 21 -3.23 0.67 -8.37
N PRO A 22 -3.14 1.19 -9.61
CA PRO A 22 -4.20 2.00 -10.21
C PRO A 22 -5.52 1.24 -10.38
N ASP A 23 -5.45 -0.08 -10.58
CA ASP A 23 -6.61 -0.98 -10.62
C ASP A 23 -7.38 -1.05 -9.29
N TRP A 24 -6.81 -0.54 -8.20
CA TRP A 24 -7.48 -0.53 -6.89
C TRP A 24 -8.20 0.78 -6.61
N GLU A 25 -8.09 1.80 -7.47
CA GLU A 25 -8.65 3.14 -7.24
C GLU A 25 -10.10 3.12 -6.75
N GLN A 26 -11.00 2.43 -7.47
CA GLN A 26 -12.41 2.30 -7.09
C GLN A 26 -12.58 1.60 -5.73
N ALA A 27 -11.80 0.56 -5.46
CA ALA A 27 -11.85 -0.16 -4.18
C ALA A 27 -11.30 0.69 -3.02
N ARG A 28 -10.33 1.57 -3.27
CA ARG A 28 -9.77 2.50 -2.28
C ARG A 28 -10.77 3.59 -1.88
N GLU A 29 -11.58 4.08 -2.82
CA GLU A 29 -12.65 5.06 -2.53
C GLU A 29 -13.72 4.50 -1.57
N GLN A 30 -13.88 3.17 -1.52
CA GLN A 30 -14.80 2.50 -0.60
C GLN A 30 -14.21 2.25 0.80
N CYS A 31 -12.96 2.65 1.06
CA CYS A 31 -12.38 2.56 2.39
C CYS A 31 -12.98 3.61 3.33
N LYS A 32 -13.29 3.20 4.56
CA LYS A 32 -13.73 4.13 5.63
C LYS A 32 -12.70 5.20 5.97
N PHE A 33 -11.41 4.91 5.82
CA PHE A 33 -10.31 5.79 6.19
C PHE A 33 -9.49 6.19 4.97
N ASN A 34 -9.17 7.48 4.86
CA ASN A 34 -8.31 8.00 3.79
C ASN A 34 -6.86 7.52 3.90
N THR A 35 -6.42 7.16 5.10
CA THR A 35 -5.07 6.63 5.39
C THR A 35 -5.08 5.10 5.55
N CYS A 36 -6.02 4.41 4.89
CA CYS A 36 -6.14 2.97 4.97
C CYS A 36 -4.89 2.30 4.36
N THR A 37 -4.23 1.44 5.12
CA THR A 37 -3.14 0.57 4.64
C THR A 37 -3.65 -0.76 4.11
N HIS A 38 -4.97 -0.96 4.11
CA HIS A 38 -5.67 -2.14 3.62
C HIS A 38 -5.28 -3.46 4.31
N ARG A 39 -4.76 -3.42 5.53
CA ARG A 39 -4.26 -4.59 6.26
C ARG A 39 -5.22 -5.06 7.34
N HIS A 40 -5.61 -4.16 8.25
CA HIS A 40 -6.35 -4.47 9.47
C HIS A 40 -7.55 -3.55 9.72
N GLU A 41 -7.68 -2.51 8.90
CA GLU A 41 -8.70 -1.49 9.01
C GLU A 41 -10.10 -2.09 8.82
N PRO A 42 -11.08 -1.70 9.66
CA PRO A 42 -12.47 -2.09 9.45
C PRO A 42 -13.05 -1.35 8.24
N GLN A 43 -13.97 -1.99 7.53
CA GLN A 43 -14.63 -1.44 6.32
C GLN A 43 -13.59 -0.98 5.26
N CYS A 44 -12.74 -1.92 4.85
CA CYS A 44 -11.75 -1.70 3.81
C CYS A 44 -12.29 -2.20 2.46
N GLY A 45 -12.50 -1.28 1.51
CA GLY A 45 -12.98 -1.62 0.17
C GLY A 45 -12.02 -2.52 -0.61
N VAL A 46 -10.71 -2.34 -0.47
CA VAL A 46 -9.70 -3.26 -1.08
C VAL A 46 -9.86 -4.68 -0.55
N LYS A 47 -10.05 -4.88 0.77
CA LYS A 47 -10.26 -6.23 1.32
C LYS A 47 -11.57 -6.84 0.83
N ALA A 48 -12.64 -6.03 0.77
CA ALA A 48 -13.92 -6.48 0.22
C ALA A 48 -13.80 -6.89 -1.26
N ALA A 49 -13.08 -6.12 -2.07
CA ALA A 49 -12.82 -6.43 -3.47
C ALA A 49 -11.96 -7.71 -3.64
N VAL A 50 -11.01 -7.96 -2.74
CA VAL A 50 -10.26 -9.23 -2.70
C VAL A 50 -11.17 -10.41 -2.34
N GLU A 51 -12.05 -10.24 -1.34
CA GLU A 51 -13.02 -11.26 -0.92
C GLU A 51 -14.06 -11.56 -2.02
N ALA A 52 -14.44 -10.55 -2.80
CA ALA A 52 -15.32 -10.68 -3.96
C ALA A 52 -14.63 -11.26 -5.21
N GLY A 53 -13.29 -11.38 -5.20
CA GLY A 53 -12.50 -11.87 -6.34
C GLY A 53 -12.26 -10.83 -7.44
N GLU A 54 -12.57 -9.55 -7.19
CA GLU A 54 -12.32 -8.43 -8.11
C GLU A 54 -10.83 -8.04 -8.11
N ILE A 55 -10.18 -8.15 -6.96
CA ILE A 55 -8.72 -8.04 -6.84
C ILE A 55 -8.14 -9.43 -6.64
N ASP A 56 -7.19 -9.79 -7.50
CA ASP A 56 -6.47 -11.05 -7.40
C ASP A 56 -5.76 -11.19 -6.04
N ASN A 57 -5.97 -12.33 -5.38
CA ASN A 57 -5.42 -12.57 -4.05
C ASN A 57 -3.88 -12.53 -4.06
N ALA A 58 -3.23 -13.08 -5.09
CA ALA A 58 -1.77 -13.06 -5.17
C ALA A 58 -1.23 -11.64 -5.32
N ARG A 59 -1.94 -10.76 -6.05
CA ARG A 59 -1.62 -9.33 -6.14
C ARG A 59 -1.76 -8.63 -4.79
N TYR A 60 -2.81 -8.93 -4.03
CA TYR A 60 -2.98 -8.41 -2.67
C TYR A 60 -1.90 -8.92 -1.71
N GLN A 61 -1.50 -10.19 -1.78
CA GLN A 61 -0.39 -10.71 -0.97
C GLN A 61 0.95 -10.00 -1.29
N ARG A 62 1.22 -9.72 -2.57
CA ARG A 62 2.41 -8.96 -2.98
C ARG A 62 2.42 -7.55 -2.37
N TYR A 63 1.28 -6.87 -2.38
CA TYR A 63 1.13 -5.57 -1.73
C TYR A 63 1.47 -5.64 -0.23
N LEU A 64 0.94 -6.64 0.49
CA LEU A 64 1.23 -6.82 1.92
C LEU A 64 2.71 -7.08 2.21
N THR A 65 3.41 -7.79 1.31
CA THR A 65 4.85 -8.01 1.41
C THR A 65 5.61 -6.69 1.28
N ILE A 66 5.33 -5.89 0.24
CA ILE A 66 5.96 -4.58 0.02
C ILE A 66 5.67 -3.62 1.18
N LEU A 67 4.43 -3.58 1.65
CA LEU A 67 4.03 -2.78 2.80
C LEU A 67 4.84 -3.13 4.05
N ARG A 68 5.06 -4.43 4.31
CA ARG A 68 5.86 -4.92 5.44
C ARG A 68 7.34 -4.59 5.29
N GLU A 69 7.90 -4.77 4.09
CA GLU A 69 9.30 -4.42 3.82
C GLU A 69 9.53 -2.92 4.01
N THR A 70 8.64 -2.09 3.48
CA THR A 70 8.71 -0.63 3.62
C THR A 70 8.62 -0.20 5.09
N TRP A 71 7.68 -0.78 5.86
CA TRP A 71 7.60 -0.56 7.31
C TRP A 71 8.92 -0.89 8.01
N ASN A 72 9.51 -2.05 7.70
CA ASN A 72 10.74 -2.51 8.33
C ASN A 72 11.93 -1.63 7.99
N GLU A 73 12.03 -1.15 6.74
CA GLU A 73 13.09 -0.22 6.34
C GLU A 73 12.94 1.13 7.07
N GLN A 74 11.74 1.70 7.14
CA GLN A 74 11.50 2.96 7.88
C GLN A 74 11.91 2.85 9.35
N GLN A 75 11.60 1.73 10.01
CA GLN A 75 11.99 1.46 11.40
C GLN A 75 13.52 1.39 11.59
N LYS A 76 14.26 0.78 10.66
CA LYS A 76 15.74 0.73 10.72
C LYS A 76 16.36 2.12 10.64
N LEU A 77 15.67 3.05 9.99
CA LEU A 77 16.12 4.39 9.72
C LEU A 77 15.73 5.39 10.82
N GLY A 78 15.05 4.92 11.87
CA GLY A 78 14.72 5.72 13.06
C GLY A 78 13.53 6.66 12.88
N TYR A 79 12.62 6.34 11.95
CA TYR A 79 11.30 6.97 11.82
C TYR A 79 10.26 6.33 12.75
#